data_AF-A0A842R9W0-F1
#
_entry.id   AF-A0A842R9W0-F1
#
_cell.length_a   1.000
_cell.length_b   1.000
_cell.length_c   1.000
_cell.angle_alpha   90.00
_cell.angle_beta   90.00
_cell.angle_gamma   90.00
#
_symmetry.space_group_name_H-M   'P 1'
#
loop_
_entity.id
_entity.type
_entity.pdbx_description
1 polymer ?
#
loop_
_entity_poly.entity_id
_entity_poly.type
_entity_poly.pdbx_seq_one_letter_code
_entity_poly.pdbx_strand_id
1 'polypeptide(L)' 'MEDKSAEIRGRTVLALGRVGNKEILPQLLYKMKEDSDPKVRSRAAWALGTLGQEAKSATEEIWDASKEF' A
#
# COMPACT_ATOMS: atom_id res chain seq x y z
N MET A 1 -3.63 -22.96 -0.35
CA MET A 1 -3.37 -22.21 0.91
C MET A 1 -3.04 -20.74 0.65
N GLU A 2 -2.51 -20.39 -0.53
CA GLU A 2 -2.16 -19.01 -0.88
C GLU A 2 -3.36 -18.04 -0.90
N ASP A 3 -4.56 -18.49 -1.30
CA ASP A 3 -5.78 -17.65 -1.29
C ASP A 3 -6.12 -17.11 0.11
N LYS A 4 -6.01 -17.95 1.14
CA LYS A 4 -6.25 -17.53 2.54
C LYS A 4 -5.20 -16.51 2.99
N SER A 5 -3.95 -16.68 2.55
CA SER A 5 -2.89 -15.72 2.82
C SER A 5 -3.15 -14.38 2.12
N ALA A 6 -3.56 -14.41 0.85
CA ALA A 6 -3.88 -13.20 0.09
C ALA A 6 -5.07 -12.45 0.70
N GLU A 7 -6.09 -13.17 1.20
CA GLU A 7 -7.20 -12.56 1.92
C GLU A 7 -6.73 -11.84 3.19
N ILE A 8 -5.88 -12.49 4.00
CA ILE A 8 -5.29 -11.91 5.20
C ILE A 8 -4.45 -10.67 4.84
N ARG A 9 -3.54 -10.78 3.86
CA ARG A 9 -2.71 -9.65 3.39
C ARG A 9 -3.56 -8.47 2.94
N GLY A 10 -4.61 -8.72 2.17
CA GLY A 10 -5.51 -7.68 1.71
C GLY A 10 -6.29 -7.02 2.85
N ARG A 11 -6.72 -7.78 3.86
CA ARG A 11 -7.36 -7.22 5.07
C ARG A 11 -6.38 -6.38 5.89
N THR A 12 -5.14 -6.84 6.04
CA THR A 12 -4.08 -6.06 6.71
C THR A 12 -3.86 -4.74 6.00
N VAL A 13 -3.71 -4.74 4.68
CA VAL A 13 -3.55 -3.53 3.85
C VAL A 13 -4.70 -2.53 4.07
N LEU A 14 -5.95 -3.00 4.10
CA LEU A 14 -7.11 -2.14 4.36
C LEU A 14 -7.13 -1.59 5.79
N ALA A 15 -6.77 -2.41 6.79
CA ALA A 15 -6.68 -1.97 8.18
C ALA A 15 -5.59 -0.90 8.34
N LEU A 16 -4.42 -1.12 7.72
CA LEU A 16 -3.32 -0.16 7.70
C LEU A 16 -3.75 1.18 7.07
N GLY A 17 -4.42 1.15 5.91
CA GLY A 17 -4.96 2.36 5.28
C GLY A 17 -5.94 3.13 6.15
N ARG A 18 -6.73 2.44 6.99
CA ARG A 18 -7.65 3.08 7.95
C ARG A 18 -6.97 3.65 9.18
N VAL A 19 -5.83 3.08 9.60
CA VAL A 19 -5.07 3.56 10.77
C VAL A 19 -4.44 4.92 10.50
N GLY A 20 -4.16 5.27 9.25
CA GLY A 20 -3.71 6.63 8.94
C GLY A 20 -2.24 6.91 9.24
N ASN A 21 -1.40 5.89 9.42
CA ASN A 21 0.02 6.11 9.70
C ASN A 21 0.78 6.42 8.40
N LYS A 22 1.71 7.38 8.41
CA LYS A 22 2.59 7.67 7.26
C LYS A 22 3.70 6.64 7.10
N GLU A 23 4.10 5.97 8.19
CA GLU A 23 5.17 4.96 8.19
C GLU A 23 4.82 3.71 7.36
N ILE A 24 3.54 3.48 7.07
CA ILE A 24 3.07 2.34 6.27
C ILE A 24 3.04 2.63 4.77
N LEU A 25 3.29 3.87 4.35
CA LEU A 25 3.24 4.27 2.93
C LEU A 25 4.24 3.51 2.05
N PRO A 26 5.50 3.26 2.47
CA PRO A 26 6.42 2.41 1.72
C PRO A 26 5.91 0.97 1.56
N GLN A 27 5.31 0.41 2.61
CA GLN A 27 4.76 -0.95 2.57
C GLN A 27 3.53 -1.05 1.67
N LEU A 28 2.64 -0.06 1.72
CA LEU A 28 1.49 0.01 0.82
C LEU A 28 1.91 0.17 -0.64
N LEU A 29 2.91 1.01 -0.92
CA LEU A 29 3.48 1.17 -2.27
C LEU A 29 4.11 -0.13 -2.77
N TYR A 30 4.92 -0.80 -1.95
CA TYR A 30 5.50 -2.09 -2.30
C TYR A 30 4.41 -3.13 -2.59
N LYS A 31 3.37 -3.21 -1.73
CA LYS A 31 2.26 -4.14 -1.93
C LYS A 31 1.40 -3.83 -3.15
N MET A 32 1.27 -2.55 -3.51
CA MET A 32 0.57 -2.15 -4.72
C MET A 32 1.33 -2.59 -5.99
N LYS A 33 2.66 -2.53 -5.98
CA LYS A 33 3.51 -2.86 -7.14
C LYS A 33 3.80 -4.36 -7.26
N GLU A 34 4.20 -4.99 -6.14
CA GLU A 34 4.88 -6.29 -6.14
C GLU A 34 4.03 -7.46 -5.59
N ASP A 35 2.83 -7.23 -5.03
CA ASP A 35 2.06 -8.36 -4.49
C ASP A 35 1.51 -9.25 -5.63
N SER A 36 1.69 -10.56 -5.47
CA SER A 36 1.28 -11.55 -6.46
C SER A 36 -0.23 -11.59 -6.67
N ASP A 37 -1.02 -11.23 -5.65
CA ASP A 37 -2.48 -11.26 -5.74
C ASP A 37 -3.04 -9.89 -6.22
N PRO A 38 -3.81 -9.87 -7.33
CA PRO A 38 -4.36 -8.64 -7.89
C PRO A 38 -5.36 -7.93 -6.96
N LYS A 39 -6.09 -8.66 -6.11
CA LYS A 39 -6.99 -8.07 -5.10
C LYS A 39 -6.19 -7.38 -4.02
N VAL A 40 -5.03 -7.91 -3.63
CA VAL A 40 -4.14 -7.25 -2.66
C VAL A 40 -3.58 -5.96 -3.25
N ARG A 41 -3.14 -5.97 -4.51
CA ARG A 41 -2.68 -4.75 -5.21
C ARG A 41 -3.77 -3.67 -5.27
N SER A 42 -5.00 -4.04 -5.64
CA SER A 42 -6.14 -3.13 -5.69
C SER A 42 -6.48 -2.53 -4.32
N ARG A 43 -6.45 -3.35 -3.25
CA ARG A 43 -6.65 -2.88 -1.88
C ARG A 43 -5.54 -1.92 -1.42
N ALA A 44 -4.30 -2.14 -1.84
CA ALA A 44 -3.19 -1.26 -1.52
C ALA A 44 -3.33 0.11 -2.21
N ALA A 45 -3.72 0.12 -3.50
CA ALA A 45 -4.05 1.36 -4.20
C ALA A 45 -5.20 2.12 -3.54
N TRP A 46 -6.25 1.42 -3.12
CA TRP A 46 -7.38 2.02 -2.39
C TRP A 46 -6.93 2.60 -1.04
N ALA A 47 -6.14 1.86 -0.27
CA ALA A 47 -5.60 2.31 1.02
C ALA A 47 -4.75 3.59 0.86
N LEU A 48 -3.90 3.65 -0.18
CA LEU A 48 -3.14 4.85 -0.54
C LEU A 48 -4.07 6.03 -0.90
N GLY A 49 -5.12 5.79 -1.67
CA GLY A 49 -6.12 6.82 -2.00
C GLY A 49 -6.87 7.34 -0.77
N THR A 50 -7.21 6.47 0.19
CA THR A 50 -7.91 6.86 1.42
C THR A 50 -7.06 7.68 2.39
N LEU A 51 -5.74 7.53 2.34
CA LEU A 51 -4.79 8.32 3.12
C LEU A 51 -4.63 9.76 2.56
N GLY A 52 -5.24 10.08 1.42
CA GLY A 52 -5.43 11.46 0.95
C GLY A 52 -4.12 12.26 0.78
N GLN A 53 -4.12 13.52 1.23
CA GLN A 53 -2.99 14.45 1.11
C GLN A 53 -1.68 13.88 1.71
N GLU A 54 -1.81 13.09 2.77
CA GLU A 54 -0.68 12.49 3.50
C GLU A 54 -0.04 11.36 2.71
N ALA A 55 -0.83 10.58 1.97
CA ALA A 55 -0.31 9.68 0.97
C ALA A 55 0.30 10.43 -0.21
N LYS A 56 -0.33 11.51 -0.70
CA LYS A 56 0.19 12.24 -1.86
C LYS A 56 1.64 12.72 -1.63
N SER A 57 1.88 13.46 -0.55
CA SER A 57 3.22 13.97 -0.23
C SER A 57 4.24 12.86 -0.01
N ALA A 58 3.89 11.80 0.72
CA ALA A 58 4.86 10.72 0.94
C ALA A 58 5.03 9.83 -0.30
N THR A 59 4.00 9.66 -1.14
CA THR A 59 4.16 8.94 -2.41
C THR A 59 5.03 9.72 -3.37
N GLU A 60 4.97 11.06 -3.40
CA GLU A 60 5.87 11.89 -4.20
C GLU A 60 7.32 11.78 -3.68
N GLU A 61 7.52 11.91 -2.37
CA GLU A 61 8.84 11.77 -1.73
C GLU A 61 9.46 10.36 -1.94
N ILE A 62 8.67 9.30 -1.72
CA ILE A 62 9.11 7.91 -1.94
C ILE A 62 9.30 7.63 -3.44
N TRP A 63 8.44 8.16 -4.30
CA TRP A 63 8.54 7.97 -5.74
C TRP A 63 9.80 8.62 -6.31
N ASP A 64 10.12 9.84 -5.87
CA ASP A 64 11.34 10.51 -6.30
C ASP A 64 12.59 9.85 -5.71
N ALA A 65 12.57 9.44 -4.43
CA ALA A 65 13.65 8.65 -3.84
C ALA A 65 13.86 7.30 -4.54
N SER A 66 12.80 6.69 -5.09
CA SER A 66 12.89 5.41 -5.82
C SER A 66 13.48 5.52 -7.23
N LYS A 67 13.67 6.74 -7.76
CA LYS A 67 14.35 6.99 -9.04
C LYS A 67 15.85 7.26 -8.88
N GLU A 68 16.32 7.48 -7.65
CA GLU A 68 17.74 7.72 -7.34
C GLU A 68 18.53 6.44 -7.04
N PHE A 69 17.87 5.27 -7.08
CA PHE A 69 18.47 3.94 -6.99
C PHE A 69 18.17 3.13 -8.25
#